data_AF-I8VGR8-F1
#
_entry.id   AF-I8VGR8-F1
#
_cell.length_a   1.000
_cell.length_b   1.000
_cell.length_c   1.000
_cell.angle_alpha   90.00
_cell.angle_beta   90.00
_cell.angle_gamma   90.00
#
_symmetry.space_group_name_H-M   'P 1'
#
loop_
_entity.id
_entity.type
_entity.pdbx_description
1 polymer ?
#
loop_
_entity_poly.entity_id
_entity_poly.type
_entity_poly.pdbx_seq_one_letter_code
_entity_poly.pdbx_strand_id
1 'polypeptide(L)'
;MRLSKDLGVPMYKAVVESAEFAHNFSMTEPPIMYMQKLDAMKAFRPNGWSGTKYMDNGEVRCKFYDKIQETKKKRELPKYGRENLPKNLLRYEVTFSTKGLSRLFGRDIVAEELWSKQVFWTLVAEWFGYYEDMVKLPNDCWDADYRIFESAKDFAKWCICIANADQNLSYYVKHVLFKLRTNPQPADRVLRRQIQKKI
;
A
#
# COMPACT_ATOMS: atom_id res chain seq x y z
N MET A 1 6.47 -32.49 -18.60
CA MET A 1 7.59 -31.54 -18.77
C MET A 1 8.04 -31.50 -20.23
N ARG A 2 7.59 -30.50 -20.99
CA ARG A 2 7.98 -30.34 -22.40
C ARG A 2 9.35 -29.66 -22.51
N LEU A 3 9.58 -28.64 -21.68
CA LEU A 3 10.82 -27.86 -21.64
C LEU A 3 12.08 -28.70 -21.37
N SER A 4 12.04 -29.62 -20.38
CA SER A 4 13.19 -30.51 -20.09
C SER A 4 13.55 -31.41 -21.27
N LYS A 5 12.54 -31.85 -22.03
CA LYS A 5 12.72 -32.71 -23.20
C LYS A 5 13.30 -31.90 -24.38
N ASP A 6 12.78 -30.70 -24.58
CA ASP A 6 13.21 -29.81 -25.67
C ASP A 6 14.65 -29.31 -25.46
N LEU A 7 15.06 -29.12 -24.20
CA LEU A 7 16.42 -28.65 -23.85
C LEU A 7 17.42 -29.78 -23.59
N GLY A 8 16.98 -31.03 -23.41
CA GLY A 8 17.84 -32.14 -23.03
C GLY A 8 18.43 -32.04 -21.61
N VAL A 9 17.85 -31.18 -20.76
CA VAL A 9 18.32 -30.90 -19.38
C VAL A 9 17.19 -31.15 -18.40
N PRO A 10 17.44 -31.78 -17.22
CA PRO A 10 16.40 -32.05 -16.23
C PRO A 10 15.98 -30.77 -15.48
N MET A 11 15.19 -29.90 -16.12
CA MET A 11 14.74 -28.61 -15.54
C MET A 11 14.03 -28.74 -14.20
N TYR A 12 13.43 -29.90 -13.92
CA TYR A 12 12.77 -30.18 -12.65
C TYR A 12 13.72 -30.30 -11.46
N LYS A 13 15.01 -30.55 -11.72
CA LYS A 13 16.09 -30.55 -10.73
C LYS A 13 16.79 -29.19 -10.62
N ALA A 14 16.35 -28.17 -11.36
CA ALA A 14 16.94 -26.84 -11.27
C ALA A 14 16.63 -26.23 -9.90
N VAL A 15 17.63 -25.60 -9.29
CA VAL A 15 17.47 -24.82 -8.05
C VAL A 15 16.55 -23.63 -8.32
N VAL A 16 15.63 -23.38 -7.39
CA VAL A 16 14.67 -22.28 -7.51
C VAL A 16 15.35 -20.96 -7.17
N GLU A 17 15.51 -20.09 -8.16
CA GLU A 17 16.10 -18.77 -7.97
C GLU A 17 15.14 -17.81 -7.24
N SER A 18 13.85 -17.87 -7.55
CA SER A 18 12.82 -17.13 -6.83
C SER A 18 11.46 -17.79 -6.95
N ALA A 19 10.59 -17.54 -5.98
CA ALA A 19 9.20 -17.97 -6.01
C ALA A 19 8.28 -16.82 -5.57
N GLU A 20 7.18 -16.62 -6.28
CA GLU A 20 6.16 -15.63 -5.93
C GLU A 20 4.84 -16.33 -5.65
N PHE A 21 4.26 -16.04 -4.49
CA PHE A 21 2.92 -16.47 -4.13
C PHE A 21 1.98 -15.26 -4.12
N ALA A 22 0.82 -15.40 -4.76
CA ALA A 22 -0.06 -14.26 -5.01
C ALA A 22 -1.54 -14.60 -4.88
N HIS A 23 -2.33 -13.65 -4.39
CA HIS A 23 -3.79 -13.75 -4.39
C HIS A 23 -4.44 -12.42 -4.80
N ASN A 24 -5.62 -12.53 -5.43
CA ASN A 24 -6.46 -11.40 -5.81
C ASN A 24 -7.68 -11.34 -4.89
N PHE A 25 -7.94 -10.17 -4.31
CA PHE A 25 -9.10 -9.91 -3.48
C PHE A 25 -10.03 -8.92 -4.18
N SER A 26 -11.32 -9.27 -4.25
CA SER A 26 -12.36 -8.34 -4.67
C SER A 26 -12.74 -7.47 -3.47
N MET A 27 -12.49 -6.18 -3.58
CA MET A 27 -12.66 -5.23 -2.48
C MET A 27 -13.94 -4.40 -2.66
N THR A 28 -14.51 -3.93 -1.56
CA THR A 28 -15.62 -2.98 -1.61
C THR A 28 -15.14 -1.60 -2.02
N GLU A 29 -14.07 -1.12 -1.39
CA GLU A 29 -13.49 0.20 -1.64
C GLU A 29 -12.29 0.14 -2.60
N PRO A 30 -11.81 1.28 -3.14
CA PRO A 30 -10.62 1.31 -3.98
C PRO A 30 -9.39 0.71 -3.27
N PRO A 31 -8.55 -0.12 -3.94
CA PRO A 31 -7.39 -0.76 -3.33
C PRO A 31 -6.44 0.19 -2.59
N ILE A 32 -6.33 1.44 -3.05
CA ILE A 32 -5.46 2.46 -2.44
C ILE A 32 -5.81 2.74 -0.97
N MET A 33 -7.09 2.69 -0.59
CA MET A 33 -7.51 2.93 0.80
C MET A 33 -6.97 1.85 1.72
N TYR A 34 -7.04 0.58 1.32
CA TYR A 34 -6.47 -0.54 2.08
C TYR A 34 -4.95 -0.48 2.13
N MET A 35 -4.29 -0.15 1.01
CA MET A 35 -2.82 -0.05 0.98
C MET A 35 -2.27 1.06 1.87
N GLN A 36 -3.02 2.16 2.04
CA GLN A 36 -2.65 3.24 2.96
C GLN A 36 -2.71 2.79 4.43
N LYS A 37 -3.55 1.80 4.76
CA LYS A 37 -3.66 1.22 6.10
C LYS A 37 -2.62 0.20 6.48
N LEU A 38 -1.84 -0.29 5.52
CA LEU A 38 -0.76 -1.22 5.80
C LEU A 38 0.52 -0.44 6.05
N ASP A 39 1.36 -0.86 6.98
CA ASP A 39 2.72 -0.35 7.13
C ASP A 39 3.71 -1.50 7.34
N ALA A 40 4.98 -1.24 7.05
CA ALA A 40 6.00 -2.26 7.05
C ALA A 40 6.25 -2.82 8.46
N MET A 41 6.40 -4.15 8.53
CA MET A 41 6.91 -4.84 9.72
C MET A 41 8.38 -4.45 10.00
N LYS A 42 8.84 -4.58 11.25
CA LYS A 42 10.10 -4.01 11.78
C LYS A 42 11.36 -4.23 10.91
N ALA A 43 11.45 -5.36 10.21
CA ALA A 43 12.60 -5.73 9.38
C ALA A 43 12.47 -5.33 7.89
N PHE A 44 11.32 -4.81 7.48
CA PHE A 44 11.03 -4.49 6.09
C PHE A 44 11.12 -2.98 5.87
N ARG A 45 11.50 -2.60 4.66
CA ARG A 45 11.57 -1.20 4.23
C ARG A 45 10.46 -0.93 3.23
N PRO A 46 9.52 0.00 3.52
CA PRO A 46 8.50 0.39 2.56
C PRO A 46 9.11 1.26 1.45
N ASN A 47 8.51 1.27 0.27
CA ASN A 47 8.82 2.26 -0.75
C ASN A 47 8.10 3.61 -0.49
N GLY A 48 8.66 4.70 -0.99
CA GLY A 48 8.11 6.05 -0.83
C GLY A 48 7.22 6.53 -1.97
N TRP A 49 6.73 5.66 -2.86
CA TRP A 49 5.99 6.06 -4.07
C TRP A 49 4.50 5.69 -3.98
N SER A 50 3.65 6.43 -4.68
CA SER A 50 2.21 6.18 -4.70
C SER A 50 1.82 5.04 -5.66
N GLY A 51 0.73 4.35 -5.33
CA GLY A 51 0.05 3.38 -6.21
C GLY A 51 0.40 1.91 -5.96
N THR A 52 1.68 1.55 -5.92
CA THR A 52 2.11 0.18 -5.55
C THR A 52 2.94 0.25 -4.29
N LYS A 53 2.53 -0.53 -3.28
CA LYS A 53 3.22 -0.60 -1.99
C LYS A 53 4.14 -1.80 -2.00
N TYR A 54 5.43 -1.54 -1.86
CA TYR A 54 6.47 -2.55 -1.69
C TYR A 54 6.98 -2.48 -0.27
N MET A 55 7.22 -3.64 0.33
CA MET A 55 7.92 -3.80 1.60
C MET A 55 8.95 -4.90 1.39
N ASP A 56 10.23 -4.63 1.62
CA ASP A 56 11.31 -5.55 1.26
C ASP A 56 12.38 -5.60 2.36
N ASN A 57 12.97 -6.77 2.60
CA ASN A 57 14.07 -6.98 3.56
C ASN A 57 15.36 -7.57 2.93
N GLY A 58 15.44 -7.59 1.60
CA GLY A 58 16.51 -8.17 0.79
C GLY A 58 16.29 -9.63 0.40
N GLU A 59 15.51 -10.38 1.18
CA GLU A 59 15.26 -11.80 0.94
C GLU A 59 13.81 -12.11 0.57
N VAL A 60 12.90 -11.31 1.11
CA VAL A 60 11.45 -11.41 0.91
C VAL A 60 10.93 -10.02 0.56
N ARG A 61 10.01 -9.98 -0.41
CA ARG A 61 9.31 -8.78 -0.83
C ARG A 61 7.80 -9.01 -0.76
N CYS A 62 7.13 -8.20 0.04
CA CYS A 62 5.68 -8.07 0.01
C CYS A 62 5.28 -6.94 -0.93
N LYS A 63 4.23 -7.15 -1.72
CA LYS A 63 3.76 -6.17 -2.69
C LYS A 63 2.24 -6.13 -2.76
N PHE A 64 1.69 -4.92 -2.71
CA PHE A 64 0.27 -4.64 -2.86
C PHE A 64 0.03 -3.66 -4.00
N TYR A 65 -0.97 -3.92 -4.83
CA TYR A 65 -1.37 -3.01 -5.90
C TYR A 65 -2.80 -3.24 -6.39
N ASP A 66 -3.34 -2.22 -7.04
CA ASP A 66 -4.57 -2.32 -7.82
C ASP A 66 -4.30 -3.08 -9.13
N LYS A 67 -4.77 -4.34 -9.19
CA LYS A 67 -4.54 -5.23 -10.33
C LYS A 67 -5.28 -4.78 -11.58
N ILE A 68 -6.45 -4.15 -11.45
CA ILE A 68 -7.18 -3.60 -12.59
C ILE A 68 -6.41 -2.44 -13.20
N GLN A 69 -5.91 -1.52 -12.38
CA GLN A 69 -5.11 -0.40 -12.86
C GLN A 69 -3.79 -0.85 -13.49
N GLU A 70 -3.11 -1.83 -12.90
CA GLU A 70 -1.88 -2.39 -13.47
C GLU A 70 -2.12 -3.05 -14.83
N THR A 71 -3.19 -3.83 -14.97
CA THR A 71 -3.57 -4.49 -16.22
C THR A 71 -3.98 -3.46 -17.28
N LYS A 72 -4.68 -2.38 -16.90
CA LYS A 72 -4.98 -1.24 -17.78
C LYS A 72 -3.72 -0.57 -18.30
N LYS A 73 -2.77 -0.27 -17.42
CA LYS A 73 -1.48 0.37 -17.78
C LYS A 73 -0.70 -0.49 -18.77
N LYS A 74 -0.67 -1.81 -18.58
CA LYS A 74 -0.02 -2.77 -19.48
C LYS A 74 -0.80 -3.07 -20.76
N ARG A 75 -2.04 -2.58 -20.89
CA ARG A 75 -2.95 -2.87 -22.02
C ARG A 75 -3.27 -4.37 -22.15
N GLU A 76 -3.32 -5.08 -21.02
CA GLU A 76 -3.54 -6.54 -20.93
C GLU A 76 -4.98 -6.91 -20.57
N LEU A 77 -5.91 -5.96 -20.60
CA LEU A 77 -7.30 -6.25 -20.26
C LEU A 77 -7.92 -7.22 -21.27
N PRO A 78 -8.74 -8.19 -20.80
CA PRO A 78 -9.48 -9.07 -21.68
C PRO A 78 -10.24 -8.30 -22.77
N LYS A 79 -10.28 -8.86 -24.00
CA LYS A 79 -11.02 -8.26 -25.12
C LYS A 79 -12.54 -8.36 -24.93
N TYR A 80 -13.00 -9.39 -24.24
CA TYR A 80 -14.41 -9.69 -23.99
C TYR A 80 -14.66 -9.82 -22.47
N GLY A 81 -15.89 -9.61 -22.01
CA GLY A 81 -16.27 -9.81 -20.60
C GLY A 81 -15.78 -8.70 -19.65
N ARG A 82 -15.53 -7.49 -20.15
CA ARG A 82 -14.99 -6.37 -19.35
C ARG A 82 -15.98 -5.88 -18.30
N GLU A 83 -17.26 -5.99 -18.61
CA GLU A 83 -18.39 -5.68 -17.74
C GLU A 83 -18.45 -6.56 -16.49
N ASN A 84 -17.88 -7.77 -16.55
CA ASN A 84 -17.83 -8.72 -15.44
C ASN A 84 -16.57 -8.58 -14.58
N LEU A 85 -15.66 -7.66 -14.93
CA LEU A 85 -14.44 -7.48 -14.15
C LEU A 85 -14.76 -6.81 -12.81
N PRO A 86 -14.17 -7.29 -11.71
CA PRO A 86 -14.31 -6.64 -10.42
C PRO A 86 -13.80 -5.19 -10.53
N LYS A 87 -14.58 -4.24 -10.01
CA LYS A 87 -14.24 -2.82 -10.04
C LYS A 87 -12.96 -2.52 -9.27
N ASN A 88 -12.82 -3.15 -8.10
CA ASN A 88 -11.71 -2.97 -7.17
C ASN A 88 -11.04 -4.33 -6.91
N LEU A 89 -9.91 -4.59 -7.56
CA LEU A 89 -9.15 -5.82 -7.38
C LEU A 89 -7.80 -5.52 -6.75
N LEU A 90 -7.65 -5.86 -5.48
CA LEU A 90 -6.38 -5.76 -4.76
C LEU A 90 -5.58 -7.04 -4.98
N ARG A 91 -4.33 -6.92 -5.41
CA ARG A 91 -3.41 -8.07 -5.45
C ARG A 91 -2.36 -7.94 -4.35
N TYR A 92 -2.17 -9.03 -3.62
CA TYR A 92 -1.09 -9.21 -2.66
C TYR A 92 -0.14 -10.31 -3.15
N GLU A 93 1.13 -9.98 -3.26
CA GLU A 93 2.23 -10.86 -3.66
C GLU A 93 3.28 -10.94 -2.55
N VAL A 94 3.80 -12.13 -2.30
CA VAL A 94 5.05 -12.35 -1.55
C VAL A 94 6.03 -13.05 -2.45
N THR A 95 7.15 -12.38 -2.72
CA THR A 95 8.26 -12.92 -3.51
C THR A 95 9.39 -13.32 -2.57
N PHE A 96 9.85 -14.55 -2.68
CA PHE A 96 11.01 -15.09 -1.99
C PHE A 96 12.18 -15.17 -2.97
N SER A 97 13.31 -14.58 -2.58
CA SER A 97 14.61 -14.80 -3.25
C SER A 97 15.16 -16.19 -2.96
N THR A 98 16.20 -16.61 -3.70
CA THR A 98 16.92 -17.87 -3.44
C THR A 98 17.41 -17.95 -1.99
N LYS A 99 17.93 -16.83 -1.46
CA LYS A 99 18.42 -16.75 -0.08
C LYS A 99 17.27 -16.90 0.92
N GLY A 100 16.16 -16.22 0.67
CA GLY A 100 14.95 -16.32 1.49
C GLY A 100 14.36 -17.73 1.51
N LEU A 101 14.30 -18.40 0.35
CA LEU A 101 13.87 -19.79 0.23
C LEU A 101 14.82 -20.73 0.96
N SER A 102 16.13 -20.54 0.78
CA SER A 102 17.16 -21.35 1.45
C SER A 102 17.07 -21.23 2.97
N ARG A 103 16.83 -20.01 3.47
CA ARG A 103 16.64 -19.76 4.90
C ARG A 103 15.36 -20.40 5.43
N LEU A 104 14.26 -20.30 4.67
CA LEU A 104 12.96 -20.87 5.04
C LEU A 104 13.00 -22.40 5.13
N PHE A 105 13.64 -23.06 4.17
CA PHE A 105 13.68 -24.52 4.07
C PHE A 105 14.96 -25.14 4.65
N GLY A 106 15.93 -24.34 5.07
CA GLY A 106 17.24 -24.79 5.55
C GLY A 106 18.16 -25.36 4.46
N ARG A 107 17.77 -25.25 3.19
CA ARG A 107 18.50 -25.71 2.00
C ARG A 107 17.91 -25.11 0.73
N ASP A 108 18.66 -25.22 -0.37
CA ASP A 108 18.11 -25.00 -1.70
C ASP A 108 16.99 -26.01 -1.98
N ILE A 109 15.93 -25.52 -2.61
CA ILE A 109 14.83 -26.34 -3.14
C ILE A 109 14.92 -26.37 -4.66
N VAL A 110 14.52 -27.49 -5.25
CA VAL A 110 14.47 -27.65 -6.71
C VAL A 110 13.04 -27.47 -7.24
N ALA A 111 12.91 -27.22 -8.54
CA ALA A 111 11.64 -26.92 -9.17
C ALA A 111 10.56 -27.98 -8.94
N GLU A 112 10.92 -29.27 -8.86
CA GLU A 112 9.95 -30.33 -8.56
C GLU A 112 9.34 -30.32 -7.18
N GLU A 113 9.98 -29.65 -6.24
CA GLU A 113 9.50 -29.59 -4.87
C GLU A 113 8.41 -28.52 -4.71
N LEU A 114 8.32 -27.55 -5.64
CA LEU A 114 7.34 -26.44 -5.58
C LEU A 114 5.89 -26.93 -5.56
N TRP A 115 5.59 -28.08 -6.15
CA TRP A 115 4.26 -28.70 -6.13
C TRP A 115 4.10 -29.79 -5.08
N SER A 116 5.12 -30.02 -4.25
CA SER A 116 4.97 -30.88 -3.08
C SER A 116 4.01 -30.22 -2.09
N LYS A 117 3.18 -31.03 -1.43
CA LYS A 117 2.24 -30.55 -0.40
C LYS A 117 2.97 -29.75 0.68
N GLN A 118 4.15 -30.21 1.10
CA GLN A 118 4.94 -29.56 2.15
C GLN A 118 5.40 -28.15 1.73
N VAL A 119 6.09 -28.01 0.59
CA VAL A 119 6.59 -26.71 0.12
C VAL A 119 5.44 -25.76 -0.15
N PHE A 120 4.40 -26.22 -0.85
CA PHE A 120 3.24 -25.39 -1.17
C PHE A 120 2.58 -24.81 0.09
N TRP A 121 2.25 -25.65 1.08
CA TRP A 121 1.61 -25.16 2.31
C TRP A 121 2.53 -24.32 3.19
N THR A 122 3.85 -24.56 3.14
CA THR A 122 4.81 -23.69 3.82
C THR A 122 4.79 -22.29 3.20
N LEU A 123 4.82 -22.20 1.86
CA LEU A 123 4.74 -20.90 1.17
C LEU A 123 3.40 -20.20 1.43
N VAL A 124 2.28 -20.93 1.51
CA VAL A 124 0.98 -20.37 1.90
C VAL A 124 0.99 -19.84 3.34
N ALA A 125 1.54 -20.61 4.28
CA ALA A 125 1.63 -20.21 5.68
C ALA A 125 2.49 -18.96 5.85
N GLU A 126 3.64 -18.90 5.17
CA GLU A 126 4.50 -17.73 5.14
C GLU A 126 3.81 -16.52 4.50
N TRP A 127 3.18 -16.70 3.32
CA TRP A 127 2.43 -15.64 2.64
C TRP A 127 1.35 -15.03 3.55
N PHE A 128 0.63 -15.87 4.30
CA PHE A 128 -0.36 -15.40 5.27
C PHE A 128 0.30 -14.74 6.50
N GLY A 129 1.37 -15.35 7.03
CA GLY A 129 2.11 -14.84 8.18
C GLY A 129 2.69 -13.45 7.95
N TYR A 130 3.27 -13.18 6.77
CA TYR A 130 3.75 -11.85 6.43
C TYR A 130 2.62 -10.82 6.45
N TYR A 131 1.43 -11.16 5.94
CA TYR A 131 0.30 -10.27 6.03
C TYR A 131 -0.09 -10.01 7.48
N GLU A 132 -0.17 -11.04 8.33
CA GLU A 132 -0.51 -10.92 9.76
C GLU A 132 0.49 -10.06 10.54
N ASP A 133 1.79 -10.16 10.22
CA ASP A 133 2.86 -9.40 10.88
C ASP A 133 2.96 -7.93 10.44
N MET A 134 2.33 -7.55 9.32
CA MET A 134 2.30 -6.15 8.90
C MET A 134 1.59 -5.29 9.94
N VAL A 135 2.02 -4.03 10.04
CA VAL A 135 1.34 -3.05 10.90
C VAL A 135 0.06 -2.61 10.20
N LYS A 136 -1.08 -2.66 10.90
CA LYS A 136 -2.35 -2.11 10.41
C LYS A 136 -2.62 -0.81 11.15
N LEU A 137 -2.58 0.28 10.41
CA LEU A 137 -2.83 1.61 10.97
C LEU A 137 -4.30 1.70 11.40
N PRO A 138 -4.58 2.27 12.59
CA PRO A 138 -5.94 2.49 13.03
C PRO A 138 -6.67 3.46 12.10
N ASN A 139 -8.00 3.51 12.22
CA ASN A 139 -8.74 4.58 11.57
C ASN A 139 -8.42 5.92 12.27
N ASP A 140 -8.10 6.95 11.50
CA ASP A 140 -7.80 8.28 11.96
C ASP A 140 -8.58 9.33 11.13
N CYS A 141 -8.30 10.59 11.40
CA CYS A 141 -9.00 11.70 10.78
C CYS A 141 -8.78 11.80 9.26
N TRP A 142 -7.81 11.06 8.69
CA TRP A 142 -7.54 10.98 7.25
C TRP A 142 -8.38 9.91 6.52
N ASP A 143 -9.12 9.06 7.25
CA ASP A 143 -10.09 8.10 6.67
C ASP A 143 -11.45 8.73 6.39
N ALA A 144 -11.41 9.97 5.94
CA ALA A 144 -12.59 10.68 5.51
C ALA A 144 -13.02 10.16 4.14
N ASP A 145 -14.22 9.58 4.10
CA ASP A 145 -14.88 9.29 2.83
C ASP A 145 -15.30 10.61 2.17
N TYR A 146 -15.08 10.77 0.86
CA TYR A 146 -15.51 11.98 0.15
C TYR A 146 -17.02 12.24 0.26
N ARG A 147 -17.82 11.18 0.51
CA ARG A 147 -19.27 11.25 0.76
C ARG A 147 -19.64 12.07 1.99
N ILE A 148 -18.72 12.30 2.93
CA ILE A 148 -18.99 13.14 4.11
C ILE A 148 -18.98 14.64 3.76
N PHE A 149 -18.46 15.02 2.59
CA PHE A 149 -18.42 16.40 2.15
C PHE A 149 -19.58 16.69 1.21
N GLU A 150 -20.61 17.36 1.74
CA GLU A 150 -21.74 17.82 0.93
C GLU A 150 -21.36 18.98 0.00
N SER A 151 -20.28 19.71 0.32
CA SER A 151 -19.80 20.83 -0.48
C SER A 151 -18.28 21.00 -0.40
N ALA A 152 -17.71 21.74 -1.36
CA ALA A 152 -16.30 22.16 -1.33
C ALA A 152 -15.96 22.96 -0.05
N LYS A 153 -16.95 23.65 0.53
CA LYS A 153 -16.78 24.37 1.79
C LYS A 153 -16.56 23.42 2.97
N ASP A 154 -17.20 22.26 2.97
CA ASP A 154 -17.06 21.27 4.05
C ASP A 154 -15.72 20.56 3.97
N PHE A 155 -15.25 20.26 2.75
CA PHE A 155 -13.86 19.82 2.54
C PHE A 155 -12.85 20.86 3.05
N ALA A 156 -13.02 22.14 2.71
CA ALA A 156 -12.13 23.19 3.18
C ALA A 156 -12.11 23.32 4.71
N LYS A 157 -13.27 23.22 5.37
CA LYS A 157 -13.36 23.21 6.84
C LYS A 157 -12.61 22.01 7.43
N TRP A 158 -12.83 20.81 6.87
CA TRP A 158 -12.14 19.61 7.33
C TRP A 158 -10.61 19.75 7.20
N CYS A 159 -10.10 20.21 6.06
CA CYS A 159 -8.67 20.49 5.89
C CYS A 159 -8.12 21.46 6.95
N ILE A 160 -8.86 22.53 7.27
CA ILE A 160 -8.47 23.49 8.31
C ILE A 160 -8.46 22.84 9.69
N CYS A 161 -9.48 22.03 10.03
CA CYS A 161 -9.54 21.29 11.29
C CYS A 161 -8.34 20.36 11.46
N ILE A 162 -8.00 19.60 10.42
CA ILE A 162 -6.86 18.68 10.41
C ILE A 162 -5.54 19.43 10.61
N ALA A 163 -5.32 20.50 9.83
CA ALA A 163 -4.12 21.31 9.94
C ALA A 163 -4.02 22.02 11.31
N ASN A 164 -5.14 22.45 11.88
CA ASN A 164 -5.16 23.08 13.20
C ASN A 164 -4.91 22.08 14.34
N ALA A 165 -5.35 20.82 14.20
CA ALA A 165 -5.09 19.77 15.18
C ALA A 165 -3.59 19.47 15.32
N ASP A 166 -2.85 19.50 14.22
CA ASP A 166 -1.41 19.21 14.21
C ASP A 166 -0.54 20.46 14.51
N GLN A 167 -0.89 21.61 13.92
CA GLN A 167 -0.04 22.81 13.93
C GLN A 167 -0.51 23.92 14.89
N ASN A 168 -1.68 23.77 15.52
CA ASN A 168 -2.32 24.81 16.33
C ASN A 168 -2.33 26.17 15.62
N LEU A 169 -2.92 26.19 14.41
CA LEU A 169 -2.99 27.37 13.54
C LEU A 169 -3.61 28.59 14.26
N SER A 170 -4.56 28.38 15.17
CA SER A 170 -5.12 29.47 15.98
C SER A 170 -4.07 30.18 16.82
N TYR A 171 -3.18 29.43 17.46
CA TYR A 171 -2.03 29.98 18.19
C TYR A 171 -1.08 30.70 17.24
N TYR A 172 -0.68 30.04 16.14
CA TYR A 172 0.25 30.59 15.16
C TYR A 172 -0.23 31.93 14.57
N VAL A 173 -1.48 31.99 14.09
CA VAL A 173 -2.06 33.22 13.50
C VAL A 173 -2.09 34.36 14.52
N LYS A 174 -2.47 34.08 15.77
CA LYS A 174 -2.56 35.11 16.81
C LYS A 174 -1.19 35.57 17.29
N HIS A 175 -0.31 34.63 17.62
CA HIS A 175 0.90 34.90 18.38
C HIS A 175 2.14 35.10 17.51
N VAL A 176 2.19 34.46 16.33
CA VAL A 176 3.29 34.61 15.40
C VAL A 176 2.94 35.64 14.34
N LEU A 177 1.89 35.42 13.55
CA LEU A 177 1.59 36.30 12.42
C LEU A 177 1.09 37.68 12.83
N PHE A 178 0.09 37.75 13.71
CA PHE A 178 -0.54 39.02 14.05
C PHE A 178 0.26 39.84 15.07
N LYS A 179 0.69 39.22 16.19
CA LYS A 179 1.40 39.95 17.26
C LYS A 179 2.81 40.41 16.87
N LEU A 180 3.51 39.67 16.01
CA LEU A 180 4.87 40.02 15.59
C LEU A 180 4.90 40.86 14.31
N ARG A 181 3.74 41.30 13.81
CA ARG A 181 3.68 42.10 12.59
C ARG A 181 4.27 43.50 12.83
N THR A 182 5.16 43.92 11.94
CA THR A 182 5.68 45.27 11.92
C THR A 182 4.57 46.26 11.52
N ASN A 183 4.29 47.23 12.39
CA ASN A 183 3.28 48.29 12.21
C ASN A 183 1.81 47.80 12.03
N PRO A 184 1.20 47.18 13.05
CA PRO A 184 -0.14 46.59 12.96
C PRO A 184 -1.24 47.65 12.78
N GLN A 185 -2.12 47.43 11.80
CA GLN A 185 -3.23 48.33 11.47
C GLN A 185 -4.57 47.85 12.09
N PRO A 186 -5.56 48.74 12.28
CA PRO A 186 -6.89 48.35 12.76
C PRO A 186 -7.57 47.29 11.87
N ALA A 187 -7.38 47.36 10.55
CA ALA A 187 -7.88 46.38 9.59
C ALA A 187 -7.31 44.97 9.83
N ASP A 188 -6.09 44.87 10.34
CA ASP A 188 -5.45 43.58 10.64
C ASP A 188 -6.17 42.85 11.79
N ARG A 189 -6.73 43.59 12.76
CA ARG A 189 -7.54 43.00 13.83
C ARG A 189 -8.82 42.38 13.29
N VAL A 190 -9.43 43.03 12.29
CA VAL A 190 -10.64 42.54 11.61
C VAL A 190 -10.30 41.28 10.81
N LEU A 191 -9.24 41.32 10.00
CA LEU A 191 -8.78 40.17 9.22
C LEU A 191 -8.41 38.98 10.11
N ARG A 192 -7.66 39.21 11.21
CA ARG A 192 -7.36 38.18 12.20
C ARG A 192 -8.63 37.54 12.76
N ARG A 193 -9.62 38.34 13.17
CA ARG A 193 -10.90 37.82 13.68
C ARG A 193 -11.65 37.01 12.63
N GLN A 194 -11.60 37.39 11.36
CA GLN A 194 -12.21 36.64 10.27
C GLN A 194 -11.50 35.29 10.04
N ILE A 195 -10.16 35.26 10.10
CA ILE A 195 -9.37 34.02 9.99
C ILE A 195 -9.65 33.10 11.19
N GLN A 196 -9.66 33.63 12.41
CA GLN A 196 -9.96 32.86 13.62
C GLN A 196 -11.40 32.31 13.67
N LYS A 197 -12.35 32.87 12.92
CA LYS A 197 -13.70 32.29 12.78
C LYS A 197 -13.76 31.10 11.82
N LYS A 198 -12.70 30.88 11.04
CA LYS A 198 -12.60 29.81 10.04
C LYS A 198 -11.71 28.65 10.49
N ILE A 199 -10.93 28.84 11.56
CA ILE A 199 -10.05 27.86 12.23
C ILE A 199 -10.75 27.39 13.50
#